data_AF-A0A9D8XK62-F1
#
_entry.id   AF-A0A9D8XK62-F1
#
_cell.length_a   1.000
_cell.length_b   1.000
_cell.length_c   1.000
_cell.angle_alpha   90.00
_cell.angle_beta   90.00
_cell.angle_gamma   90.00
#
_symmetry.space_group_name_H-M   'P 1'
#
loop_
_entity.id
_entity.type
_entity.pdbx_description
1 polymer ?
#
loop_
_entity_poly.entity_id
_entity_poly.type
_entity_poly.pdbx_seq_one_letter_code
_entity_poly.pdbx_strand_id
1 'polypeptide(L)'
;IQGKKPQTDENIETTETAEASAPYRLLFPDFQNDLLYTDAYLRIPAGTLYEALDFHYSRTQQAAYSPVYHLGEAGTPLHRKIDIALAVKNDILKNPQAYYLAYRNHKNEWDYVDARYENGWMLASVNRLGDYQIMADTISPKISLTNIDNDLKNDLIRILVQDQETDIARYQVYIDGKWALFEDDYKRDAIFYRVDGQALQRNGSQHHLKVRVWDFCGNCTEKETLFIY
;
A
#
# COMPACT_ATOMS: atom_id res chain seq x y z
N ILE A 1 31.06 -27.66 35.97
CA ILE A 1 30.23 -26.43 35.95
C ILE A 1 29.95 -26.12 34.48
N GLN A 2 28.72 -26.45 34.07
CA GLN A 2 27.91 -25.97 32.93
C GLN A 2 28.65 -25.70 31.59
N GLY A 3 28.43 -26.41 30.47
CA GLY A 3 27.16 -26.90 29.92
C GLY A 3 26.64 -25.93 28.87
N LYS A 4 27.21 -25.96 27.65
CA LYS A 4 26.67 -25.25 26.47
C LYS A 4 25.32 -25.86 26.11
N LYS A 5 24.23 -25.09 26.27
CA LYS A 5 22.95 -25.39 25.64
C LYS A 5 22.93 -24.76 24.23
N PRO A 6 22.44 -25.47 23.20
CA PRO A 6 22.00 -24.83 21.98
C PRO A 6 20.69 -24.08 22.26
N GLN A 7 20.59 -22.83 21.80
CA GLN A 7 19.31 -22.13 21.71
C GLN A 7 18.58 -22.69 20.49
N THR A 8 17.47 -23.38 20.76
CA THR A 8 16.50 -23.82 19.77
C THR A 8 15.78 -22.59 19.21
N ASP A 9 15.78 -22.48 17.89
CA ASP A 9 14.85 -21.64 17.14
C ASP A 9 13.43 -22.12 17.46
N GLU A 10 12.70 -21.36 18.28
CA GLU A 10 11.26 -21.52 18.41
C GLU A 10 10.62 -20.89 17.16
N ASN A 11 10.32 -21.76 16.20
CA ASN A 11 9.25 -21.53 15.22
C ASN A 11 7.97 -21.23 16.03
N ILE A 12 7.61 -19.95 16.12
CA ILE A 12 6.29 -19.54 16.58
C ILE A 12 5.34 -19.81 15.42
N GLU A 13 4.82 -21.03 15.33
CA GLU A 13 3.56 -21.29 14.65
C GLU A 13 2.48 -20.48 15.37
N THR A 14 2.17 -19.31 14.82
CA THR A 14 0.98 -18.54 15.22
C THR A 14 -0.24 -19.38 14.90
N THR A 15 -0.78 -20.02 15.93
CA THR A 15 -2.04 -20.76 15.88
C THR A 15 -3.15 -19.75 15.66
N GLU A 16 -3.60 -19.65 14.42
CA GLU A 16 -4.70 -18.78 13.98
C GLU A 16 -5.99 -19.26 14.66
N THR A 17 -6.30 -18.68 15.82
CA THR A 17 -7.49 -19.07 16.59
C THR A 17 -8.67 -18.26 16.02
N ALA A 18 -9.42 -18.87 15.11
CA ALA A 18 -10.59 -18.26 14.48
C ALA A 18 -11.69 -18.01 15.52
N GLU A 19 -12.29 -16.81 15.52
CA GLU A 19 -13.47 -16.49 16.31
C GLU A 19 -14.67 -16.16 15.41
N ALA A 20 -15.86 -16.58 15.87
CA ALA A 20 -17.18 -16.25 15.34
C ALA A 20 -17.32 -16.30 13.80
N SER A 21 -17.65 -17.47 13.26
CA SER A 21 -18.20 -17.59 11.91
C SER A 21 -19.69 -17.20 11.92
N ALA A 22 -20.10 -16.40 10.93
CA ALA A 22 -21.52 -16.24 10.64
C ALA A 22 -22.02 -17.51 9.92
N PRO A 23 -23.30 -17.89 10.06
CA PRO A 23 -23.85 -18.99 9.27
C PRO A 23 -23.67 -18.69 7.78
N TYR A 24 -23.49 -19.76 7.00
CA TYR A 24 -23.42 -19.70 5.54
C TYR A 24 -24.58 -18.88 4.98
N ARG A 25 -24.30 -18.04 3.99
CA ARG A 25 -25.31 -17.22 3.33
C ARG A 25 -25.19 -17.36 1.83
N LEU A 26 -26.24 -17.91 1.22
CA LEU A 26 -26.33 -17.97 -0.22
C LEU A 26 -26.65 -16.56 -0.77
N LEU A 27 -25.73 -16.02 -1.56
CA LEU A 27 -25.85 -14.72 -2.22
C LEU A 27 -26.23 -14.95 -3.68
N PHE A 28 -27.27 -14.25 -4.14
CA PHE A 28 -27.77 -14.45 -5.50
C PHE A 28 -27.27 -13.34 -6.44
N PRO A 29 -26.96 -13.68 -7.71
CA PRO A 29 -26.35 -12.74 -8.65
C PRO A 29 -27.27 -11.60 -9.06
N ASP A 30 -28.59 -11.84 -9.11
CA ASP A 30 -29.57 -10.87 -9.60
C ASP A 30 -29.95 -9.79 -8.58
N PHE A 31 -29.43 -9.88 -7.35
CA PHE A 31 -29.79 -8.99 -6.24
C PHE A 31 -28.56 -8.29 -5.68
N GLN A 32 -28.78 -7.09 -5.11
CA GLN A 32 -27.80 -6.48 -4.23
C GLN A 32 -27.77 -7.29 -2.93
N ASN A 33 -26.56 -7.69 -2.52
CA ASN A 33 -26.34 -8.42 -1.27
C ASN A 33 -25.60 -7.48 -0.30
N ASP A 34 -26.31 -7.02 0.72
CA ASP A 34 -25.74 -6.25 1.84
C ASP A 34 -25.54 -7.17 3.04
N LEU A 35 -24.29 -7.28 3.47
CA LEU A 35 -23.86 -8.08 4.61
C LEU A 35 -23.37 -7.15 5.70
N LEU A 36 -24.09 -7.11 6.82
CA LEU A 36 -23.76 -6.29 7.97
C LEU A 36 -23.33 -7.19 9.13
N TYR A 37 -22.12 -6.92 9.63
CA TYR A 37 -21.55 -7.54 10.82
C TYR A 37 -21.23 -6.46 11.85
N THR A 38 -20.81 -6.86 13.04
CA THR A 38 -20.50 -5.94 14.14
C THR A 38 -19.41 -4.92 13.79
N ASP A 39 -18.41 -5.34 13.02
CA ASP A 39 -17.21 -4.56 12.69
C ASP A 39 -16.80 -4.66 11.22
N ALA A 40 -17.71 -5.13 10.37
CA ALA A 40 -17.52 -5.24 8.93
C ALA A 40 -18.84 -5.02 8.19
N TYR A 41 -18.75 -4.45 7.01
CA TYR A 41 -19.83 -4.32 6.06
C TYR A 41 -19.31 -4.67 4.66
N LEU A 42 -20.10 -5.46 3.93
CA LEU A 42 -19.83 -5.81 2.53
C LEU A 42 -21.09 -5.57 1.71
N ARG A 43 -20.96 -4.82 0.62
CA ARG A 43 -21.98 -4.66 -0.42
C ARG A 43 -21.52 -5.30 -1.71
N ILE A 44 -22.30 -6.26 -2.18
CA ILE A 44 -22.14 -6.87 -3.50
C ILE A 44 -23.30 -6.41 -4.38
N PRO A 45 -23.10 -5.48 -5.33
CA PRO A 45 -24.15 -5.03 -6.24
C PRO A 45 -24.71 -6.17 -7.10
N ALA A 46 -25.95 -6.03 -7.57
CA ALA A 46 -26.55 -6.94 -8.53
C ALA A 46 -25.70 -7.03 -9.83
N GLY A 47 -25.60 -8.24 -10.38
CA GLY A 47 -24.79 -8.55 -11.57
C GLY A 47 -23.28 -8.59 -11.32
N THR A 48 -22.85 -8.63 -10.06
CA THR A 48 -21.43 -8.80 -9.69
C THR A 48 -21.01 -10.26 -9.67
N LEU A 49 -21.88 -11.14 -9.19
CA LEU A 49 -21.66 -12.59 -9.16
C LEU A 49 -22.14 -13.20 -10.48
N TYR A 50 -21.47 -14.26 -10.94
CA TYR A 50 -21.89 -15.02 -12.13
C TYR A 50 -22.95 -16.09 -11.80
N GLU A 51 -22.95 -16.58 -10.57
CA GLU A 51 -23.87 -17.58 -10.06
C GLU A 51 -24.14 -17.34 -8.57
N ALA A 52 -25.00 -18.17 -7.97
CA ALA A 52 -25.24 -18.09 -6.53
C ALA A 52 -23.95 -18.47 -5.77
N LEU A 53 -23.51 -17.61 -4.86
CA LEU A 53 -22.30 -17.79 -4.08
C LEU A 53 -22.65 -18.25 -2.67
N ASP A 54 -22.11 -19.39 -2.24
CA ASP A 54 -22.13 -19.77 -0.84
C ASP A 54 -21.08 -18.95 -0.09
N PHE A 55 -21.50 -17.82 0.49
CA PHE A 55 -20.57 -16.86 1.08
C PHE A 55 -20.26 -17.22 2.52
N HIS A 56 -18.96 -17.33 2.81
CA HIS A 56 -18.43 -17.54 4.15
C HIS A 56 -17.78 -16.27 4.69
N TYR A 57 -18.09 -15.96 5.95
CA TYR A 57 -17.46 -14.89 6.70
C TYR A 57 -16.93 -15.45 8.02
N SER A 58 -15.65 -15.19 8.27
CA SER A 58 -15.03 -15.40 9.58
C SER A 58 -13.99 -14.31 9.82
N ARG A 59 -13.51 -14.22 11.06
CA ARG A 59 -12.39 -13.36 11.39
C ARG A 59 -11.52 -13.98 12.48
N THR A 60 -10.28 -13.55 12.57
CA THR A 60 -9.41 -13.92 13.68
C THR A 60 -9.75 -13.10 14.93
N GLN A 61 -9.08 -13.40 16.04
CA GLN A 61 -9.05 -12.45 17.16
C GLN A 61 -8.39 -11.13 16.74
N GLN A 62 -8.74 -10.05 17.43
CA GLN A 62 -8.24 -8.72 17.13
C GLN A 62 -6.70 -8.66 17.16
N ALA A 63 -6.11 -8.20 16.05
CA ALA A 63 -4.71 -7.78 15.98
C ALA A 63 -4.61 -6.25 16.16
N ALA A 64 -3.48 -5.63 15.77
CA ALA A 64 -3.13 -4.25 16.11
C ALA A 64 -4.29 -3.24 15.88
N TYR A 65 -4.76 -3.13 14.64
CA TYR A 65 -5.81 -2.17 14.24
C TYR A 65 -7.09 -2.82 13.71
N SER A 66 -7.08 -4.13 13.43
CA SER A 66 -8.29 -4.91 13.19
C SER A 66 -7.97 -6.42 13.27
N PRO A 67 -8.98 -7.29 13.37
CA PRO A 67 -8.85 -8.69 12.95
C PRO A 67 -8.37 -8.84 11.51
N VAL A 68 -7.99 -10.06 11.14
CA VAL A 68 -8.03 -10.49 9.74
C VAL A 68 -9.46 -10.91 9.43
N TYR A 69 -10.05 -10.30 8.42
CA TYR A 69 -11.40 -10.61 7.93
C TYR A 69 -11.30 -11.53 6.73
N HIS A 70 -11.91 -12.71 6.82
CA HIS A 70 -12.04 -13.66 5.72
C HIS A 70 -13.38 -13.39 5.02
N LEU A 71 -13.33 -12.69 3.88
CA LEU A 71 -14.51 -12.26 3.13
C LEU A 71 -14.70 -13.15 1.90
N GLY A 72 -15.22 -14.35 2.10
CA GLY A 72 -15.38 -15.36 1.04
C GLY A 72 -14.05 -15.86 0.47
N GLU A 73 -14.14 -16.59 -0.65
CA GLU A 73 -12.98 -17.23 -1.28
C GLU A 73 -12.30 -16.32 -2.30
N ALA A 74 -10.99 -16.14 -2.18
CA ALA A 74 -10.19 -15.26 -3.04
C ALA A 74 -10.25 -15.61 -4.54
N GLY A 75 -10.51 -16.88 -4.86
CA GLY A 75 -10.66 -17.36 -6.24
C GLY A 75 -12.01 -17.03 -6.90
N THR A 76 -12.96 -16.44 -6.16
CA THR A 76 -14.30 -16.14 -6.68
C THR A 76 -14.24 -14.97 -7.66
N PRO A 77 -14.58 -15.18 -8.95
CA PRO A 77 -14.54 -14.09 -9.93
C PRO A 77 -15.69 -13.10 -9.68
N LEU A 78 -15.36 -11.81 -9.65
CA LEU A 78 -16.32 -10.71 -9.56
C LEU A 78 -16.35 -9.94 -10.88
N HIS A 79 -17.54 -9.73 -11.44
CA HIS A 79 -17.73 -8.96 -12.66
C HIS A 79 -17.59 -7.44 -12.44
N ARG A 80 -17.85 -6.98 -11.21
CA ARG A 80 -17.82 -5.56 -10.81
C ARG A 80 -17.09 -5.42 -9.48
N LYS A 81 -16.79 -4.17 -9.10
CA LYS A 81 -16.31 -3.88 -7.76
C LYS A 81 -17.42 -4.08 -6.71
N ILE A 82 -16.99 -4.46 -5.52
CA ILE A 82 -17.76 -4.54 -4.29
C ILE A 82 -17.26 -3.48 -3.32
N ASP A 83 -18.12 -3.05 -2.41
CA ASP A 83 -17.74 -2.09 -1.38
C ASP A 83 -17.56 -2.80 -0.05
N ILE A 84 -16.41 -2.57 0.58
CA ILE A 84 -16.11 -3.06 1.93
C ILE A 84 -15.91 -1.89 2.87
N ALA A 85 -16.42 -2.03 4.09
CA ALA A 85 -16.11 -1.13 5.20
C ALA A 85 -15.71 -1.96 6.42
N LEU A 86 -14.52 -1.72 6.96
CA LEU A 86 -13.98 -2.43 8.11
C LEU A 86 -13.70 -1.45 9.24
N ALA A 87 -14.11 -1.78 10.47
CA ALA A 87 -13.93 -0.88 11.60
C ALA A 87 -12.46 -0.87 12.07
N VAL A 88 -11.89 0.32 12.20
CA VAL A 88 -10.60 0.53 12.85
C VAL A 88 -10.77 0.25 14.34
N LYS A 89 -10.11 -0.79 14.82
CA LYS A 89 -9.94 -1.08 16.24
C LYS A 89 -8.69 -0.37 16.75
N ASN A 90 -8.69 0.01 18.02
CA ASN A 90 -7.59 0.78 18.62
C ASN A 90 -7.23 2.01 17.76
N ASP A 91 -8.22 2.83 17.44
CA ASP A 91 -8.05 4.05 16.64
C ASP A 91 -7.30 5.12 17.46
N ILE A 92 -5.97 4.97 17.53
CA ILE A 92 -5.06 5.75 18.37
C ILE A 92 -4.12 6.64 17.56
N LEU A 93 -4.05 6.46 16.24
CA LEU A 93 -3.16 7.25 15.40
C LEU A 93 -3.74 8.65 15.20
N LYS A 94 -2.91 9.66 15.46
CA LYS A 94 -3.31 11.07 15.29
C LYS A 94 -3.58 11.44 13.84
N ASN A 95 -2.91 10.77 12.90
CA ASN A 95 -3.13 10.94 11.47
C ASN A 95 -3.90 9.73 10.92
N PRO A 96 -5.19 9.87 10.60
CA PRO A 96 -5.97 8.76 10.06
C PRO A 96 -5.48 8.28 8.68
N GLN A 97 -4.72 9.10 7.94
CA GLN A 97 -4.11 8.70 6.66
C GLN A 97 -2.99 7.67 6.84
N ALA A 98 -2.48 7.49 8.06
CA ALA A 98 -1.50 6.45 8.34
C ALA A 98 -2.13 5.05 8.28
N TYR A 99 -3.45 4.92 8.41
CA TYR A 99 -4.13 3.64 8.24
C TYR A 99 -4.30 3.29 6.76
N TYR A 100 -4.07 2.03 6.43
CA TYR A 100 -4.41 1.50 5.12
C TYR A 100 -5.08 0.13 5.25
N LEU A 101 -5.79 -0.25 4.19
CA LEU A 101 -6.34 -1.57 4.06
C LEU A 101 -5.31 -2.46 3.36
N ALA A 102 -5.02 -3.61 3.94
CA ALA A 102 -4.14 -4.62 3.39
C ALA A 102 -4.95 -5.82 2.88
N TYR A 103 -4.51 -6.42 1.78
CA TYR A 103 -5.09 -7.64 1.20
C TYR A 103 -4.04 -8.75 1.13
N ARG A 104 -4.41 -9.96 1.57
CA ARG A 104 -3.50 -11.12 1.54
C ARG A 104 -3.41 -11.68 0.13
N ASN A 105 -2.23 -11.59 -0.48
CA ASN A 105 -2.00 -12.06 -1.83
C ASN A 105 -1.70 -13.58 -1.88
N HIS A 106 -1.54 -14.13 -3.09
CA HIS A 106 -1.29 -15.56 -3.33
C HIS A 106 0.05 -16.07 -2.77
N LYS A 107 0.98 -15.18 -2.42
CA LYS A 107 2.26 -15.49 -1.75
C LYS A 107 2.15 -15.36 -0.23
N ASN A 108 0.96 -15.12 0.30
CA ASN A 108 0.71 -14.86 1.72
C ASN A 108 1.38 -13.56 2.23
N GLU A 109 1.58 -12.59 1.34
CA GLU A 109 2.06 -11.24 1.68
C GLU A 109 0.89 -10.25 1.69
N TRP A 110 1.06 -9.12 2.39
CA TRP A 110 0.04 -8.08 2.52
C TRP A 110 0.28 -6.97 1.51
N ASP A 111 -0.60 -6.85 0.51
CA ASP A 111 -0.55 -5.79 -0.50
C ASP A 111 -1.42 -4.59 -0.07
N TYR A 112 -0.97 -3.39 -0.38
CA TYR A 112 -1.76 -2.16 -0.21
C TYR A 112 -3.07 -2.22 -1.01
N VAL A 113 -4.15 -1.74 -0.38
CA VAL A 113 -5.46 -1.53 -1.01
C VAL A 113 -5.88 -0.08 -0.77
N ASP A 114 -6.16 0.60 -1.88
CA ASP A 114 -6.72 1.95 -1.84
C ASP A 114 -8.05 1.96 -1.08
N ALA A 115 -8.04 2.69 0.03
CA ALA A 115 -9.14 2.79 0.97
C ALA A 115 -9.11 4.16 1.62
N ARG A 116 -10.30 4.71 1.91
CA ARG A 116 -10.43 5.96 2.66
C ARG A 116 -10.79 5.66 4.10
N TYR A 117 -10.17 6.37 5.02
CA TYR A 117 -10.64 6.44 6.40
C TYR A 117 -11.84 7.39 6.50
N GLU A 118 -12.92 6.94 7.15
CA GLU A 118 -14.10 7.75 7.44
C GLU A 118 -14.71 7.35 8.79
N ASN A 119 -14.65 8.23 9.79
CA ASN A 119 -15.29 8.06 11.10
C ASN A 119 -15.01 6.70 11.81
N GLY A 120 -13.74 6.26 11.84
CA GLY A 120 -13.34 5.00 12.46
C GLY A 120 -13.54 3.76 11.58
N TRP A 121 -13.78 3.95 10.28
CA TRP A 121 -13.92 2.87 9.30
C TRP A 121 -12.96 3.07 8.12
N MET A 122 -12.41 1.98 7.61
CA MET A 122 -11.71 1.94 6.33
C MET A 122 -12.67 1.48 5.24
N LEU A 123 -12.90 2.31 4.23
CA LEU A 123 -13.85 2.08 3.14
C LEU A 123 -13.10 1.90 1.83
N ALA A 124 -13.28 0.76 1.18
CA ALA A 124 -12.63 0.44 -0.10
C ALA A 124 -13.62 -0.10 -1.12
N SER A 125 -13.30 0.11 -2.40
CA SER A 125 -14.04 -0.44 -3.54
C SER A 125 -13.12 -1.35 -4.35
N VAL A 126 -13.29 -2.66 -4.17
CA VAL A 126 -12.36 -3.71 -4.58
C VAL A 126 -13.03 -4.69 -5.53
N ASN A 127 -12.26 -5.42 -6.33
CA ASN A 127 -12.77 -6.40 -7.31
C ASN A 127 -12.39 -7.85 -6.97
N ARG A 128 -12.11 -8.12 -5.71
CA ARG A 128 -11.71 -9.45 -5.22
C ARG A 128 -12.28 -9.70 -3.83
N LEU A 129 -12.61 -10.96 -3.57
CA LEU A 129 -12.88 -11.51 -2.24
C LEU A 129 -11.57 -12.02 -1.64
N GLY A 130 -11.60 -12.46 -0.38
CA GLY A 130 -10.44 -12.99 0.34
C GLY A 130 -10.16 -12.27 1.64
N ASP A 131 -8.88 -12.22 2.03
CA ASP A 131 -8.50 -11.78 3.37
C ASP A 131 -8.06 -10.33 3.40
N TYR A 132 -8.60 -9.60 4.38
CA TYR A 132 -8.35 -8.18 4.57
C TYR A 132 -8.00 -7.86 6.01
N GLN A 133 -7.13 -6.87 6.22
CA GLN A 133 -6.80 -6.35 7.54
C GLN A 133 -6.45 -4.86 7.46
N ILE A 134 -6.66 -4.12 8.54
CA ILE A 134 -6.21 -2.74 8.68
C ILE A 134 -4.80 -2.74 9.26
N MET A 135 -3.87 -2.10 8.55
CA MET A 135 -2.48 -1.89 8.95
C MET A 135 -2.21 -0.38 9.02
N ALA A 136 -1.00 0.01 9.44
CA ALA A 136 -0.62 1.41 9.44
C ALA A 136 0.84 1.61 9.06
N ASP A 137 1.07 2.63 8.25
CA ASP A 137 2.39 3.06 7.79
C ASP A 137 2.67 4.48 8.29
N THR A 138 3.85 4.65 8.90
CA THR A 138 4.32 5.93 9.45
C THR A 138 5.74 6.26 9.00
N ILE A 139 6.29 5.50 8.05
CA ILE A 139 7.69 5.58 7.63
C ILE A 139 7.74 6.34 6.31
N SER A 140 8.50 7.44 6.26
CA SER A 140 8.65 8.20 5.02
C SER A 140 9.54 7.47 4.00
N PRO A 141 9.24 7.58 2.69
CA PRO A 141 10.02 6.94 1.64
C PRO A 141 11.46 7.47 1.60
N LYS A 142 12.40 6.70 1.07
CA LYS A 142 13.82 7.06 0.99
C LYS A 142 14.20 7.59 -0.39
N ILE A 143 14.95 8.70 -0.40
CA ILE A 143 15.50 9.31 -1.63
C ILE A 143 17.03 9.17 -1.68
N SER A 144 17.55 8.46 -2.69
CA SER A 144 18.99 8.33 -2.94
C SER A 144 19.38 8.91 -4.30
N LEU A 145 20.37 9.80 -4.31
CA LEU A 145 20.87 10.45 -5.53
C LEU A 145 22.10 9.65 -5.99
N THR A 146 21.96 8.87 -7.06
CA THR A 146 22.97 7.84 -7.40
C THR A 146 24.11 8.32 -8.28
N ASN A 147 23.89 9.42 -9.00
CA ASN A 147 24.83 9.91 -10.01
C ASN A 147 24.99 11.43 -9.98
N ILE A 148 24.69 12.05 -8.84
CA ILE A 148 24.88 13.47 -8.59
C ILE A 148 25.89 13.62 -7.46
N ASP A 149 27.16 13.67 -7.85
CA ASP A 149 28.29 13.80 -6.93
C ASP A 149 29.03 15.15 -7.09
N ASN A 150 28.61 15.95 -8.07
CA ASN A 150 28.88 17.38 -8.33
C ASN A 150 28.59 17.62 -9.82
N ASP A 151 29.41 17.09 -10.72
CA ASP A 151 29.19 17.18 -12.17
C ASP A 151 28.23 16.10 -12.65
N LEU A 152 27.17 16.51 -13.36
CA LEU A 152 26.25 15.58 -13.99
C LEU A 152 26.92 14.88 -15.18
N LYS A 153 26.86 13.55 -15.19
CA LYS A 153 27.44 12.70 -16.25
C LYS A 153 26.35 12.12 -17.14
N ASN A 154 26.68 11.95 -18.42
CA ASN A 154 25.84 11.27 -19.42
C ASN A 154 24.44 11.88 -19.61
N ASP A 155 24.30 13.18 -19.33
CA ASP A 155 23.07 13.95 -19.50
C ASP A 155 21.85 13.25 -18.86
N LEU A 156 22.06 12.60 -17.71
CA LEU A 156 21.06 11.77 -17.04
C LEU A 156 21.06 12.08 -15.56
N ILE A 157 19.93 12.48 -15.00
CA ILE A 157 19.69 12.49 -13.55
C ILE A 157 18.96 11.19 -13.19
N ARG A 158 19.48 10.43 -12.23
CA ARG A 158 18.85 9.20 -11.72
C ARG A 158 18.72 9.25 -10.20
N ILE A 159 17.49 9.08 -9.73
CA ILE A 159 17.11 9.16 -8.33
C ILE A 159 16.45 7.84 -7.95
N LEU A 160 16.94 7.16 -6.91
CA LEU A 160 16.23 6.04 -6.32
C LEU A 160 15.18 6.54 -5.34
N VAL A 161 13.98 6.00 -5.44
CA VAL A 161 12.82 6.29 -4.61
C VAL A 161 12.28 4.96 -4.08
N GLN A 162 12.41 4.73 -2.78
CA GLN A 162 12.12 3.44 -2.17
C GLN A 162 11.15 3.60 -1.03
N ASP A 163 10.13 2.75 -0.96
CA ASP A 163 9.19 2.65 0.14
C ASP A 163 9.30 1.28 0.84
N GLN A 164 8.79 1.17 2.06
CA GLN A 164 8.87 -0.07 2.86
C GLN A 164 7.52 -0.76 3.08
N GLU A 165 6.39 -0.07 2.93
CA GLU A 165 5.08 -0.60 3.34
C GLU A 165 3.98 -0.40 2.30
N THR A 166 3.76 0.83 1.83
CA THR A 166 2.58 1.18 1.04
C THR A 166 2.86 1.53 -0.41
N ASP A 167 4.10 1.44 -0.87
CA ASP A 167 4.60 1.86 -2.19
C ASP A 167 4.60 3.39 -2.38
N ILE A 168 5.20 3.83 -3.50
CA ILE A 168 5.28 5.25 -3.86
C ILE A 168 3.99 5.69 -4.55
N ALA A 169 3.27 6.65 -3.93
CA ALA A 169 2.06 7.22 -4.52
C ALA A 169 2.36 8.29 -5.57
N ARG A 170 3.34 9.17 -5.30
CA ARG A 170 3.72 10.25 -6.21
C ARG A 170 5.09 10.83 -5.91
N TYR A 171 5.64 11.53 -6.89
CA TYR A 171 6.84 12.35 -6.73
C TYR A 171 6.69 13.69 -7.46
N GLN A 172 7.50 14.66 -7.05
CA GLN A 172 7.68 15.93 -7.73
C GLN A 172 9.16 16.26 -7.76
N VAL A 173 9.66 16.62 -8.94
CA VAL A 173 11.05 17.04 -9.12
C VAL A 173 11.08 18.44 -9.71
N TYR A 174 11.97 19.28 -9.19
CA TYR A 174 12.19 20.64 -9.65
C TYR A 174 13.67 20.87 -9.91
N ILE A 175 13.98 21.54 -11.02
CA ILE A 175 15.32 22.03 -11.36
C ILE A 175 15.23 23.55 -11.44
N ASP A 176 16.03 24.25 -10.63
CA ASP A 176 15.99 25.71 -10.48
C ASP A 176 14.58 26.26 -10.21
N GLY A 177 13.83 25.54 -9.36
CA GLY A 177 12.45 25.89 -9.00
C GLY A 177 11.41 25.63 -10.07
N LYS A 178 11.79 25.13 -11.26
CA LYS A 178 10.87 24.74 -12.33
C LYS A 178 10.59 23.25 -12.27
N TRP A 179 9.33 22.86 -12.39
CA TRP A 179 8.96 21.45 -12.42
C TRP A 179 9.60 20.73 -13.62
N ALA A 180 10.17 19.55 -13.36
CA ALA A 180 10.79 18.69 -14.35
C ALA A 180 10.05 17.34 -14.39
N LEU A 181 9.63 16.93 -15.59
CA LEU A 181 8.98 15.64 -15.80
C LEU A 181 10.03 14.53 -15.83
N PHE A 182 10.04 13.69 -14.80
CA PHE A 182 10.86 12.49 -14.78
C PHE A 182 10.08 11.30 -15.34
N GLU A 183 10.80 10.32 -15.88
CA GLU A 183 10.29 9.01 -16.27
C GLU A 183 10.48 8.01 -15.11
N ASP A 184 9.60 7.01 -15.05
CA ASP A 184 9.59 5.98 -14.00
C ASP A 184 10.20 4.66 -14.51
N ASP A 185 11.15 4.12 -13.74
CA ASP A 185 11.75 2.79 -13.88
C ASP A 185 11.44 1.97 -12.61
N TYR A 186 10.15 1.68 -12.41
CA TYR A 186 9.61 0.97 -11.25
C TYR A 186 10.33 -0.35 -10.91
N LYS A 187 10.89 -1.06 -11.90
CA LYS A 187 11.64 -2.31 -11.68
C LYS A 187 12.98 -2.09 -10.97
N ARG A 188 13.45 -0.85 -10.93
CA ARG A 188 14.73 -0.45 -10.34
C ARG A 188 14.55 0.59 -9.23
N ASP A 189 13.31 0.78 -8.76
CA ASP A 189 12.94 1.78 -7.76
C ASP A 189 13.50 3.17 -8.11
N ALA A 190 13.46 3.55 -9.39
CA ALA A 190 14.16 4.73 -9.87
C ALA A 190 13.27 5.63 -10.72
N ILE A 191 13.43 6.92 -10.54
CA ILE A 191 12.98 7.93 -11.50
C ILE A 191 14.20 8.54 -12.19
N PHE A 192 14.05 8.89 -13.46
CA PHE A 192 15.15 9.49 -14.20
C PHE A 192 14.72 10.61 -15.14
N TYR A 193 15.66 11.49 -15.45
CA TYR A 193 15.47 12.59 -16.38
C TYR A 193 16.67 12.66 -17.31
N ARG A 194 16.41 12.55 -18.61
CA ARG A 194 17.44 12.79 -19.63
C ARG A 194 17.44 14.28 -19.95
N VAL A 195 18.55 14.92 -19.69
CA VAL A 195 18.72 16.34 -19.94
C VAL A 195 18.77 16.57 -21.45
N ASP A 196 17.86 17.39 -21.95
CA ASP A 196 17.95 17.94 -23.29
C ASP A 196 18.56 19.35 -23.27
N GLY A 197 19.20 19.74 -24.37
CA GLY A 197 19.88 21.02 -24.50
C GLY A 197 18.94 22.24 -24.53
N GLN A 198 17.62 22.04 -24.56
CA GLN A 198 16.64 23.14 -24.51
C GLN A 198 16.30 23.50 -23.07
N ALA A 199 16.18 22.51 -22.18
CA ALA A 199 15.85 22.70 -20.77
C ALA A 199 17.05 23.10 -19.92
N LEU A 200 18.23 22.50 -20.17
CA LEU A 200 19.48 22.83 -19.47
C LEU A 200 20.65 22.83 -20.47
N GLN A 201 21.52 23.82 -20.37
CA GLN A 201 22.71 23.92 -21.21
C GLN A 201 23.93 23.42 -20.45
N ARG A 202 24.78 22.66 -21.13
CA ARG A 202 26.03 22.16 -20.56
C ARG A 202 27.11 23.24 -20.58
N ASN A 203 27.09 24.13 -19.61
CA ASN A 203 27.94 25.31 -19.56
C ASN A 203 28.73 25.44 -18.25
N GLY A 204 28.69 24.41 -17.40
CA GLY A 204 29.34 24.39 -16.10
C GLY A 204 28.62 25.24 -15.06
N SER A 205 27.35 25.57 -15.28
CA SER A 205 26.56 26.31 -14.29
C SER A 205 26.02 25.37 -13.22
N GLN A 206 25.84 25.93 -12.02
CA GLN A 206 25.30 25.21 -10.89
C GLN A 206 23.77 25.31 -10.90
N HIS A 207 23.11 24.17 -10.78
CA HIS A 207 21.67 24.00 -10.74
C HIS A 207 21.21 23.44 -9.39
N HIS A 208 20.02 23.84 -8.95
CA HIS A 208 19.38 23.33 -7.74
C HIS A 208 18.36 22.25 -8.10
N LEU A 209 18.55 21.05 -7.54
CA LEU A 209 17.61 19.94 -7.68
C LEU A 209 16.84 19.77 -6.38
N LYS A 210 15.51 19.81 -6.46
CA LYS A 210 14.60 19.51 -5.35
C LYS A 210 13.70 18.33 -5.71
N VAL A 211 13.67 17.33 -4.85
CA VAL A 211 12.90 16.09 -5.02
C VAL A 211 11.98 15.93 -3.83
N ARG A 212 10.71 15.65 -4.09
CA ARG A 212 9.72 15.30 -3.06
C ARG A 212 9.04 14.00 -3.46
N VAL A 213 8.90 13.09 -2.51
CA VAL A 213 8.33 11.76 -2.74
C VAL A 213 7.35 11.46 -1.61
N TRP A 214 6.17 10.97 -1.97
CA TRP A 214 5.10 10.58 -1.07
C TRP A 214 4.75 9.11 -1.27
N ASP A 215 4.50 8.41 -0.18
CA ASP A 215 3.83 7.11 -0.18
C ASP A 215 2.29 7.27 -0.18
N PHE A 216 1.56 6.15 -0.13
CA PHE A 216 0.09 6.16 -0.16
C PHE A 216 -0.56 6.55 1.18
N CYS A 217 0.16 6.46 2.30
CA CYS A 217 -0.28 6.96 3.61
C CYS A 217 0.03 8.45 3.82
N GLY A 218 0.66 9.08 2.83
CA GLY A 218 0.98 10.51 2.80
C GLY A 218 2.25 10.88 3.55
N ASN A 219 3.08 9.93 3.98
CA ASN A 219 4.40 10.26 4.48
C ASN A 219 5.26 10.80 3.32
N CYS A 220 6.15 11.73 3.63
CA CYS A 220 6.84 12.51 2.61
C CYS A 220 8.31 12.69 2.97
N THR A 221 9.17 12.44 2.00
CA THR A 221 10.58 12.84 2.08
C THR A 221 10.85 13.92 1.05
N GLU A 222 11.57 14.95 1.49
CA GLU A 222 12.10 16.00 0.63
C GLU A 222 13.62 15.96 0.68
N LYS A 223 14.25 16.07 -0.49
CA LYS A 223 15.71 16.13 -0.62
C LYS A 223 16.10 17.18 -1.63
N GLU A 224 17.12 17.95 -1.28
CA GLU A 224 17.69 18.97 -2.13
C GLU A 224 19.19 18.73 -2.32
N THR A 225 19.70 19.04 -3.50
CA THR A 225 21.13 19.03 -3.81
C THR A 225 21.47 20.08 -4.86
N LEU A 226 22.75 20.35 -5.00
CA LEU A 226 23.30 21.10 -6.13
C LEU A 226 23.98 20.12 -7.10
N PHE A 227 23.96 20.46 -8.37
CA PHE A 227 24.76 19.80 -9.40
C PHE A 227 25.27 20.80 -10.43
N ILE A 228 26.37 20.48 -11.10
CA ILE A 228 26.97 21.26 -12.16
C ILE A 228 26.65 20.59 -13.49
N TYR A 229 26.24 21.36 -14.49
CA TYR A 229 26.01 20.89 -15.85
C TYR A 229 26.55 21.88 -16.88
#